data_AF-A0A9P0P0A2-F1
#
_entry.id   AF-A0A9P0P0A2-F1
#
_cell.length_a   1.000
_cell.length_b   1.000
_cell.length_c   1.000
_cell.angle_alpha   90.00
_cell.angle_beta   90.00
_cell.angle_gamma   90.00
#
_symmetry.space_group_name_H-M   'P 1'
#
loop_
_entity.id
_entity.type
_entity.pdbx_description
1 polymer ?
#
loop_
_entity_poly.entity_id
_entity_poly.type
_entity_poly.pdbx_seq_one_letter_code
_entity_poly.pdbx_strand_id
1 'polypeptide(L)' 'MTRGNQRELARQKNQKKQQEQKKKNSDGLTLEQRKFRDAEIMKEKQKKKEMEKVQREQQQNNQPQQCAQACK' A
#
# COMPACT_ATOMS: atom_id res chain seq x y z
N MET A 1 -31.20 24.43 -15.33
CA MET A 1 -30.00 24.40 -16.20
C MET A 1 -28.66 24.25 -15.44
N THR A 2 -28.55 24.63 -14.16
CA THR A 2 -27.26 24.72 -13.43
C THR A 2 -26.67 23.39 -12.93
N ARG A 3 -27.45 22.31 -12.83
CA ARG A 3 -27.02 20.99 -12.30
C ARG A 3 -26.74 19.93 -13.38
N GLY A 4 -27.41 20.01 -14.53
CA GLY A 4 -27.21 19.07 -15.65
C GLY A 4 -25.83 19.21 -16.29
N ASN A 5 -25.36 20.45 -16.44
CA ASN A 5 -24.03 20.75 -16.99
C ASN A 5 -22.91 20.19 -16.09
N GLN A 6 -23.04 20.32 -14.77
CA GLN A 6 -22.05 19.80 -13.82
C GLN A 6 -22.01 18.26 -13.79
N ARG A 7 -23.16 17.60 -13.95
CA ARG A 7 -23.21 16.14 -14.05
C ARG A 7 -22.52 15.65 -15.32
N GLU A 8 -22.78 16.30 -16.46
CA GLU A 8 -22.17 15.89 -17.73
C GLU A 8 -20.66 16.12 -17.73
N LEU A 9 -20.19 17.25 -17.17
CA LEU A 9 -18.77 17.51 -16.98
C LEU A 9 -18.10 16.49 -16.06
N ALA A 10 -18.77 16.07 -14.97
CA ALA A 10 -18.25 15.02 -14.11
C ALA A 10 -18.14 13.66 -14.82
N ARG A 11 -19.15 13.31 -15.64
CA ARG A 11 -19.13 12.09 -16.44
C ARG A 11 -17.99 12.12 -17.48
N GLN A 12 -17.84 13.23 -18.20
CA GLN A 12 -16.75 13.43 -19.15
C GLN A 12 -15.37 13.37 -18.48
N LYS A 13 -15.21 14.00 -17.30
CA LYS A 13 -13.97 13.93 -16.52
C LYS A 13 -13.66 12.49 -16.09
N ASN A 14 -14.66 11.73 -15.65
CA ASN A 14 -14.47 10.33 -15.29
C ASN A 14 -14.10 9.46 -16.49
N GLN A 15 -14.75 9.66 -17.64
CA GLN A 15 -14.40 8.95 -18.88
C GLN A 15 -12.96 9.27 -19.31
N LYS A 16 -12.53 10.54 -19.27
CA LYS A 16 -11.14 10.93 -19.56
C LYS A 16 -10.14 10.29 -18.59
N LYS A 17 -10.44 10.29 -17.29
CA LYS A 17 -9.58 9.62 -16.28
C LYS A 17 -9.46 8.12 -16.53
N GLN A 18 -10.54 7.43 -16.87
CA GLN A 18 -10.49 6.01 -17.21
C GLN A 18 -9.70 5.74 -18.50
N GLN A 19 -9.85 6.58 -19.52
CA GLN A 19 -9.07 6.47 -20.76
C GLN A 19 -7.58 6.72 -20.50
N GLU A 20 -7.22 7.71 -19.67
CA GLU A 20 -5.84 7.95 -19.28
C GLU A 20 -5.25 6.80 -18.45
N GLN A 21 -6.02 6.19 -17.54
CA GLN A 21 -5.56 5.02 -16.78
C GLN A 21 -5.29 3.82 -17.70
N LYS A 22 -6.13 3.61 -18.72
CA LYS A 22 -5.88 2.58 -19.74
C LYS A 22 -4.58 2.84 -20.51
N LYS A 23 -4.26 4.11 -20.79
CA LYS A 23 -3.03 4.52 -21.49
C LYS A 23 -1.78 4.49 -20.60
N LYS A 24 -1.92 4.72 -19.29
CA LYS A 24 -0.83 4.72 -18.30
C LYS A 24 -0.35 3.32 -17.87
N ASN A 25 -0.99 2.25 -18.32
CA ASN A 25 -0.53 0.87 -18.13
C ASN A 25 0.64 0.49 -19.05
N SER A 26 1.48 1.46 -19.43
CA SER A 26 2.58 1.30 -20.38
C SER A 26 3.89 0.84 -19.72
N ASP A 27 3.84 0.10 -18.62
CA ASP A 27 5.04 -0.52 -18.04
C ASP A 27 5.62 -1.61 -18.96
N GLY A 28 4.94 -1.95 -20.07
CA GLY A 28 5.35 -3.01 -21.00
C GLY A 28 5.30 -4.42 -20.40
N LEU A 29 4.95 -4.54 -19.13
CA LEU A 29 4.86 -5.81 -18.42
C LEU A 29 3.60 -6.57 -18.86
N THR A 30 3.79 -7.84 -19.19
CA THR A 30 2.67 -8.73 -19.48
C THR A 30 1.77 -8.87 -18.23
N LEU A 31 0.51 -9.28 -18.43
CA LEU A 31 -0.43 -9.47 -17.32
C LEU A 31 0.12 -10.45 -16.27
N GLU A 32 0.90 -11.43 -16.69
CA GLU A 32 1.56 -12.40 -15.80
C GLU A 32 2.65 -11.72 -14.97
N GLN A 33 3.56 -10.96 -15.59
CA GLN A 33 4.62 -10.25 -14.89
C GLN A 33 4.07 -9.26 -13.86
N ARG A 34 2.93 -8.61 -14.15
CA ARG A 34 2.24 -7.74 -13.18
C ARG A 34 1.73 -8.53 -11.98
N LYS A 35 1.10 -9.69 -12.20
CA LYS A 35 0.63 -10.59 -11.13
C LYS A 35 1.79 -11.08 -10.26
N PHE A 36 2.93 -11.45 -10.85
CA PHE A 36 4.12 -11.86 -10.11
C PHE A 36 4.64 -10.71 -9.23
N ARG A 37 4.78 -9.51 -9.80
CA ARG A 37 5.22 -8.33 -9.05
C ARG A 37 4.29 -7.98 -7.89
N ASP A 38 2.98 -8.00 -8.12
CA ASP A 38 2.00 -7.73 -7.06
C ASP A 38 2.06 -8.78 -5.95
N ALA A 39 2.25 -10.06 -6.31
CA ALA A 39 2.41 -11.16 -5.36
C ALA A 39 3.71 -11.03 -4.54
N GLU A 40 4.82 -10.65 -5.16
CA GLU A 40 6.09 -10.41 -4.47
C GLU A 40 5.98 -9.25 -3.49
N ILE A 41 5.40 -8.12 -3.90
CA ILE A 41 5.17 -6.97 -3.03
C ILE A 41 4.30 -7.36 -1.83
N MET A 42 3.28 -8.20 -2.02
CA MET A 42 2.44 -8.68 -0.92
C MET A 42 3.20 -9.58 0.06
N LYS A 43 4.01 -10.52 -0.44
CA LYS A 43 4.87 -11.37 0.39
C LYS A 43 5.88 -10.54 1.19
N GLU A 44 6.52 -9.56 0.56
CA GLU A 44 7.45 -8.66 1.25
C GLU A 44 6.77 -7.83 2.33
N LYS A 45 5.56 -7.31 2.06
CA LYS A 45 4.80 -6.55 3.06
C LYS A 45 4.42 -7.40 4.26
N GLN A 46 4.04 -8.67 4.06
CA GLN A 46 3.76 -9.60 5.15
C GLN A 46 5.02 -9.86 5.99
N LYS A 47 6.13 -10.22 5.33
CA LYS A 47 7.41 -10.44 6.01
C LYS A 47 7.87 -9.22 6.80
N LYS A 48 7.79 -8.01 6.22
CA LYS A 48 8.14 -6.77 6.93
C LYS A 48 7.27 -6.55 8.16
N LYS A 49 5.96 -6.79 8.07
CA LYS A 49 5.05 -6.68 9.22
C LYS A 49 5.36 -7.71 10.31
N GLU A 50 5.68 -8.94 9.94
CA GLU A 50 6.09 -9.99 10.88
C GLU A 50 7.41 -9.63 11.57
N MET A 51 8.41 -9.18 10.82
CA MET A 51 9.70 -8.74 11.36
C MET A 51 9.53 -7.54 12.30
N GLU A 52 8.69 -6.56 11.95
CA GLU A 52 8.40 -5.41 12.80
C GLU A 52 7.64 -5.80 14.09
N LYS A 53 6.77 -6.81 14.02
CA LYS A 53 6.12 -7.38 15.22
C LYS A 53 7.15 -8.06 16.12
N VAL A 54 7.99 -8.93 15.56
CA VAL A 54 9.05 -9.63 16.31
C VAL A 54 10.01 -8.61 16.93
N GLN A 55 10.41 -7.57 16.20
CA GLN A 55 11.24 -6.50 16.74
C GLN A 55 10.55 -5.72 17.86
N ARG A 56 9.26 -5.40 17.72
CA ARG A 56 8.47 -4.77 18.80
C ARG A 56 8.34 -5.66 20.02
N GLU A 57 8.09 -6.95 19.84
CA GLU A 57 8.00 -7.93 20.92
C GLU A 57 9.35 -8.11 21.64
N GLN A 58 10.47 -8.08 20.90
CA GLN A 58 11.81 -8.08 21.48
C GLN A 58 12.13 -6.78 22.23
N GLN A 59 11.68 -5.61 21.75
CA GLN A 59 11.85 -4.34 22.45
C GLN A 59 11.00 -4.29 23.73
N GLN A 60 9.78 -4.83 23.70
CA GLN A 60 8.91 -4.91 24.89
C GLN A 60 9.44 -5.90 25.93
N ASN A 61 10.05 -7.02 25.50
CA ASN A 61 10.67 -7.98 26.43
C ASN A 61 12.01 -7.50 27.03
N ASN A 62 12.69 -6.51 26.43
CA ASN A 62 13.94 -5.95 26.96
C ASN A 62 13.74 -4.77 27.94
N GLN A 63 12.58 -4.09 27.94
CA GLN A 63 12.27 -3.04 28.91
C GLN A 63 12.19 -3.49 30.39
N PRO A 64 11.61 -4.65 30.76
CA PRO A 64 11.53 -5.04 32.17
C PRO A 64 12.88 -5.40 32.79
N GLN A 65 13.87 -5.82 32.00
CA GLN A 65 15.21 -6.17 32.52
C GLN A 65 16.05 -4.93 32.88
N GLN A 66 15.89 -3.83 32.14
CA GLN A 66 16.60 -2.58 32.42
C GLN A 66 16.03 -1.83 33.64
N CYS A 67 14.71 -1.85 33.84
CA CYS A 67 14.10 -1.27 35.05
C CYS A 67 14.47 -2.04 36.33
N ALA A 68 14.61 -3.37 36.27
CA ALA A 68 14.99 -4.18 37.43
C ALA A 68 16.48 -4.04 37.82
N GLN A 69 17.36 -3.71 36.87
CA GLN A 69 18.79 -3.46 37.13
C GLN A 69 19.08 -2.05 37.62
N ALA A 70 18.23 -1.06 37.32
CA ALA A 70 18.38 0.32 37.76
C ALA A 70 17.88 0.59 39.21
N CYS A 71 17.21 -0.38 39.83
CA CYS A 71 16.70 -0.29 41.21
C CYS A 71 17.56 -1.05 42.25
N LYS A 72 18.81 -1.42 41.91
CA LYS A 72 19.80 -1.97 42.84
C LYS A 72 20.98 -1.01 42.96
#